data_AF-A0A7V4KEG5-F1
#
_entry.id   AF-A0A7V4KEG5-F1
#
_cell.length_a   1.000
_cell.length_b   1.000
_cell.length_c   1.000
_cell.angle_alpha   90.00
_cell.angle_beta   90.00
_cell.angle_gamma   90.00
#
_symmetry.space_group_name_H-M   'P 1'
#
loop_
_entity.id
_entity.type
_entity.pdbx_description
1 polymer ?
#
loop_
_entity_poly.entity_id
_entity_poly.type
_entity_poly.pdbx_seq_one_letter_code
_entity_poly.pdbx_strand_id
1 'polypeptide(L)'
;MLFSEPKFRKYLLVIVSVVFLTFLTTNCLASLKEYESMIKDPRWKLVWSDEFDGKELDTSKWRYDIGNNNGWGNGEWQYYTEGRNAWIEKGMLVIEARKETVKEGNKTFNYTSTRIKTEGKFTVQHGKIEARIKFPYGKGLWPAFWMLGSNFRYVGWPTCGEIDIVEFLGHDKWTAYGTLHGPGYFGSNGIQGRIRLEPPTPDFTSDFHVFGIMWDEEKIVWYVDDKIYHIVTKSAIESRGKAWVFDNDFFIILNLAVGGYWPGYPTNETQFPARMYVDYVRVYQMESDESGEE
;
A
#
# COMPACT_ATOMS: atom_id res chain seq x y z
N MET A 1 -16.39 39.28 42.61
CA MET A 1 -15.58 40.41 42.09
C MET A 1 -14.14 39.94 41.80
N LEU A 2 -13.95 38.87 41.00
CA LEU A 2 -12.62 38.25 40.77
C LEU A 2 -12.30 38.01 39.27
N PHE A 3 -13.14 38.49 38.35
CA PHE A 3 -13.01 38.18 36.92
C PHE A 3 -12.63 39.38 36.03
N SER A 4 -12.29 40.54 36.60
CA SER A 4 -11.97 41.76 35.84
C SER A 4 -10.47 42.07 35.69
N GLU A 5 -9.57 41.24 36.23
CA GLU A 5 -8.13 41.48 36.07
C GLU A 5 -7.58 40.89 34.76
N PRO A 6 -6.90 41.68 33.91
CA PRO A 6 -6.37 41.24 32.62
C PRO A 6 -5.32 40.12 32.70
N LYS A 7 -4.69 39.91 33.87
CA LYS A 7 -3.78 38.78 34.13
C LYS A 7 -4.54 37.46 34.23
N PHE A 8 -5.70 37.42 34.90
CA PHE A 8 -6.53 36.21 35.05
C PHE A 8 -7.09 35.69 33.72
N ARG A 9 -7.42 36.61 32.80
CA ARG A 9 -7.96 36.27 31.47
C ARG A 9 -6.91 35.56 30.58
N LYS A 10 -5.63 35.93 30.70
CA LYS A 10 -4.51 35.23 30.02
C LYS A 10 -4.29 33.83 30.58
N TYR A 11 -4.31 33.64 31.90
CA TYR A 11 -4.18 32.31 32.50
C TYR A 11 -5.36 31.39 32.17
N LEU A 12 -6.59 31.91 32.14
CA LEU A 12 -7.76 31.13 31.75
C LEU A 12 -7.72 30.72 30.27
N LEU A 13 -7.28 31.61 29.36
CA LEU A 13 -7.09 31.27 27.95
C LEU A 13 -5.99 30.23 27.75
N VAL A 14 -4.87 30.32 28.48
CA VAL A 14 -3.80 29.31 28.44
C VAL A 14 -4.26 27.97 29.02
N ILE A 15 -4.99 27.96 30.14
CA ILE A 15 -5.51 26.72 30.74
C ILE A 15 -6.56 26.08 29.83
N VAL A 16 -7.51 26.84 29.27
CA VAL A 16 -8.49 26.31 28.31
C VAL A 16 -7.80 25.79 27.05
N SER A 17 -6.76 26.46 26.56
CA SER A 17 -6.01 26.01 25.37
C SER A 17 -5.17 24.75 25.66
N VAL A 18 -4.55 24.65 26.83
CA VAL A 18 -3.79 23.46 27.26
C VAL A 18 -4.74 22.29 27.51
N VAL A 19 -5.87 22.51 28.19
CA VAL A 19 -6.88 21.48 28.45
C VAL A 19 -7.49 21.01 27.12
N PHE A 20 -7.89 21.92 26.22
CA PHE A 20 -8.43 21.56 24.91
C PHE A 20 -7.41 20.81 24.04
N LEU A 21 -6.14 21.23 24.05
CA LEU A 21 -5.05 20.54 23.36
C LEU A 21 -4.80 19.14 23.95
N THR A 22 -4.85 18.98 25.27
CA THR A 22 -4.72 17.66 25.92
C THR A 22 -5.92 16.74 25.67
N PHE A 23 -7.15 17.28 25.55
CA PHE A 23 -8.34 16.51 25.18
C PHE A 23 -8.31 16.06 23.71
N LEU A 24 -7.84 16.92 22.79
CA LEU A 24 -7.67 16.56 21.39
C LEU A 24 -6.58 15.50 21.16
N THR A 25 -5.45 15.58 21.87
CA THR A 25 -4.37 14.59 21.73
C THR A 25 -4.73 13.25 22.35
N THR A 26 -5.46 13.22 23.47
CA THR A 26 -5.90 11.98 24.11
C THR A 26 -6.96 11.23 23.28
N ASN A 27 -7.93 11.93 22.70
CA ASN A 27 -8.95 11.30 21.83
C ASN A 27 -8.35 10.75 20.52
N CYS A 28 -7.35 11.42 19.93
CA CYS A 28 -6.65 10.94 18.74
C CYS A 28 -5.78 9.71 19.03
N LEU A 29 -5.11 9.67 20.20
CA LEU A 29 -4.33 8.50 20.60
C LEU A 29 -5.21 7.31 21.00
N ALA A 30 -6.40 7.57 21.55
CA ALA A 30 -7.37 6.52 21.86
C ALA A 30 -7.87 5.84 20.57
N SER A 31 -8.22 6.61 19.53
CA SER A 31 -8.69 6.05 18.26
C SER A 31 -7.61 5.25 17.51
N LEU A 32 -6.34 5.67 17.56
CA LEU A 32 -5.25 4.88 16.97
C LEU A 32 -5.11 3.52 17.66
N LYS A 33 -5.14 3.48 19.00
CA LYS A 33 -5.04 2.22 19.75
C LYS A 33 -6.20 1.26 19.46
N GLU A 34 -7.39 1.80 19.24
CA GLU A 34 -8.56 1.00 18.83
C GLU A 34 -8.29 0.33 17.47
N TYR A 35 -7.78 1.07 16.49
CA TYR A 35 -7.40 0.50 15.20
C TYR A 35 -6.26 -0.51 15.30
N GLU A 36 -5.21 -0.24 16.09
CA GLU A 36 -4.12 -1.19 16.31
C GLU A 36 -4.64 -2.51 16.93
N SER A 37 -5.59 -2.43 17.86
CA SER A 37 -6.27 -3.60 18.41
C SER A 37 -7.12 -4.32 17.35
N MET A 38 -7.78 -3.57 16.47
CA MET A 38 -8.64 -4.12 15.41
C MET A 38 -7.85 -4.95 14.40
N ILE A 39 -6.58 -4.65 14.13
CA ILE A 39 -5.73 -5.44 13.21
C ILE A 39 -5.64 -6.91 13.63
N LYS A 40 -5.67 -7.16 14.95
CA LYS A 40 -5.55 -8.47 15.59
C LYS A 40 -6.87 -9.03 16.10
N ASP A 41 -8.00 -8.43 15.71
CA ASP A 41 -9.32 -8.91 16.12
C ASP A 41 -9.51 -10.37 15.64
N PRO A 42 -9.81 -11.32 16.54
CA PRO A 42 -9.97 -12.74 16.17
C PRO A 42 -11.18 -13.01 15.27
N ARG A 43 -12.07 -12.03 15.08
CA ARG A 43 -13.18 -12.10 14.13
C ARG A 43 -12.73 -11.95 12.68
N TRP A 44 -11.51 -11.48 12.42
CA TRP A 44 -10.93 -11.56 11.07
C TRP A 44 -10.74 -13.02 10.66
N LYS A 45 -11.50 -13.47 9.67
CA LYS A 45 -11.38 -14.81 9.10
C LYS A 45 -10.72 -14.74 7.74
N LEU A 46 -9.73 -15.61 7.55
CA LEU A 46 -9.03 -15.73 6.28
C LEU A 46 -10.00 -16.24 5.21
N VAL A 47 -10.17 -15.48 4.13
CA VAL A 47 -11.05 -15.86 3.00
C VAL A 47 -10.27 -16.16 1.74
N TRP A 48 -9.04 -15.64 1.62
CA TRP A 48 -8.15 -15.93 0.51
C TRP A 48 -6.69 -15.71 0.93
N SER A 49 -5.79 -16.54 0.45
CA SER A 49 -4.35 -16.30 0.60
C SER A 49 -3.52 -16.91 -0.51
N ASP A 50 -2.29 -16.42 -0.62
CA ASP A 50 -1.18 -17.16 -1.21
C ASP A 50 0.00 -17.14 -0.24
N GLU A 51 0.34 -18.32 0.28
CA GLU A 51 1.48 -18.55 1.17
C GLU A 51 2.76 -18.89 0.38
N PHE A 52 2.66 -18.98 -0.95
CA PHE A 52 3.80 -19.28 -1.83
C PHE A 52 4.58 -20.56 -1.45
N ASP A 53 3.90 -21.56 -0.91
CA ASP A 53 4.48 -22.88 -0.56
C ASP A 53 4.63 -23.83 -1.77
N GLY A 54 4.09 -23.43 -2.93
CA GLY A 54 4.16 -24.19 -4.17
C GLY A 54 5.57 -24.26 -4.76
N LYS A 55 5.74 -25.02 -5.85
CA LYS A 55 7.01 -25.04 -6.61
C LYS A 55 7.11 -23.90 -7.63
N GLU A 56 5.96 -23.38 -8.04
CA GLU A 56 5.79 -22.37 -9.08
C GLU A 56 4.69 -21.40 -8.64
N LEU A 57 4.61 -20.24 -9.30
CA LEU A 57 3.53 -19.29 -9.05
C LEU A 57 2.19 -19.95 -9.41
N ASP A 58 1.21 -19.87 -8.51
CA ASP A 58 -0.12 -20.39 -8.77
C ASP A 58 -0.85 -19.53 -9.81
N THR A 59 -0.79 -19.97 -11.07
CA THR A 59 -1.45 -19.28 -12.19
C THR A 59 -2.97 -19.40 -12.17
N SER A 60 -3.57 -20.13 -11.23
CA SER A 60 -5.01 -20.03 -10.95
C SER A 60 -5.34 -18.74 -10.21
N LYS A 61 -4.44 -18.26 -9.33
CA LYS A 61 -4.55 -17.04 -8.53
C LYS A 61 -3.96 -15.80 -9.19
N TRP A 62 -2.83 -15.95 -9.88
CA TRP A 62 -2.06 -14.85 -10.46
C TRP A 62 -1.98 -14.91 -11.97
N ARG A 63 -1.85 -13.75 -12.59
CA ARG A 63 -1.45 -13.60 -14.00
C ARG A 63 -0.38 -12.53 -14.14
N TYR A 64 0.47 -12.69 -15.14
CA TYR A 64 1.52 -11.72 -15.47
C TYR A 64 0.95 -10.58 -16.32
N ASP A 65 1.37 -9.35 -16.01
CA ASP A 65 1.40 -8.26 -16.98
C ASP A 65 2.74 -8.32 -17.73
N ILE A 66 2.69 -8.16 -19.05
CA ILE A 66 3.85 -8.31 -19.94
C ILE A 66 4.14 -6.99 -20.64
N GLY A 67 5.43 -6.66 -20.76
CA GLY A 67 5.92 -5.52 -21.50
C GLY A 67 6.14 -4.26 -20.66
N ASN A 68 6.35 -3.15 -21.35
CA ASN A 68 6.59 -1.84 -20.74
C ASN A 68 5.39 -0.88 -20.88
N ASN A 69 4.47 -1.15 -21.82
CA ASN A 69 3.26 -0.36 -22.05
C ASN A 69 3.48 1.17 -22.04
N ASN A 70 4.53 1.64 -22.73
CA ASN A 70 4.98 3.04 -22.73
C ASN A 70 5.30 3.61 -21.34
N GLY A 71 6.03 2.83 -20.53
CA GLY A 71 6.44 3.19 -19.17
C GLY A 71 5.32 3.12 -18.15
N TRP A 72 4.28 2.33 -18.40
CA TRP A 72 3.12 2.11 -17.52
C TRP A 72 2.44 3.39 -16.99
N GLY A 73 2.56 4.51 -17.74
CA GLY A 73 2.05 5.83 -17.34
C GLY A 73 2.99 6.64 -16.45
N ASN A 74 4.08 6.04 -15.95
CA ASN A 74 4.99 6.63 -14.96
C ASN A 74 6.43 6.81 -15.46
N GLY A 75 6.69 6.59 -16.75
CA GLY A 75 8.04 6.67 -17.32
C GLY A 75 8.96 5.52 -16.87
N GLU A 76 8.38 4.39 -16.49
CA GLU A 76 9.09 3.19 -16.03
C GLU A 76 9.99 2.59 -17.14
N TRP A 77 11.17 2.07 -16.78
CA TRP A 77 12.18 1.56 -17.73
C TRP A 77 12.17 0.03 -17.89
N GLN A 78 11.59 -0.72 -16.96
CA GLN A 78 11.57 -2.17 -17.04
C GLN A 78 10.60 -2.69 -18.10
N TYR A 79 10.96 -3.82 -18.68
CA TYR A 79 10.06 -4.71 -19.39
C TYR A 79 9.58 -5.80 -18.44
N TYR A 80 8.28 -5.86 -18.12
CA TYR A 80 7.75 -6.96 -17.32
C TYR A 80 7.69 -8.25 -18.14
N THR A 81 8.15 -9.35 -17.56
CA THR A 81 8.25 -10.63 -18.25
C THR A 81 7.26 -11.66 -17.70
N GLU A 82 7.00 -12.68 -18.50
CA GLU A 82 6.19 -13.83 -18.11
C GLU A 82 7.07 -14.88 -17.42
N GLY A 83 7.04 -14.92 -16.09
CA GLY A 83 7.63 -15.98 -15.27
C GLY A 83 9.16 -16.02 -15.14
N ARG A 84 9.95 -15.45 -16.06
CA ARG A 84 11.43 -15.50 -15.95
C ARG A 84 11.98 -14.66 -14.80
N ASN A 85 11.29 -13.59 -14.40
CA ASN A 85 11.70 -12.68 -13.34
C ASN A 85 11.00 -12.93 -11.99
N ALA A 86 10.23 -14.02 -11.87
CA ALA A 86 9.61 -14.40 -10.61
C ALA A 86 9.58 -15.91 -10.41
N TRP A 87 9.90 -16.35 -9.19
CA TRP A 87 9.87 -17.77 -8.83
C TRP A 87 9.56 -17.92 -7.34
N ILE A 88 9.24 -19.14 -6.94
CA ILE A 88 9.09 -19.48 -5.53
C ILE A 88 10.41 -20.03 -5.00
N GLU A 89 10.91 -19.44 -3.92
CA GLU A 89 12.09 -19.93 -3.20
C GLU A 89 11.82 -19.93 -1.70
N LYS A 90 11.95 -21.10 -1.07
CA LYS A 90 11.82 -21.29 0.40
C LYS A 90 10.50 -20.73 0.96
N GLY A 91 9.38 -21.05 0.31
CA GLY A 91 8.05 -20.61 0.75
C GLY A 91 7.77 -19.13 0.51
N MET A 92 8.51 -18.48 -0.39
CA MET A 92 8.34 -17.05 -0.68
C MET A 92 8.32 -16.83 -2.19
N LEU A 93 7.46 -15.90 -2.63
CA LEU A 93 7.57 -15.33 -3.96
C LEU A 93 8.78 -14.38 -4.01
N VAL A 94 9.67 -14.62 -4.96
CA VAL A 94 10.75 -13.70 -5.31
C VAL A 94 10.37 -13.00 -6.61
N ILE A 95 10.35 -11.67 -6.60
CA ILE A 95 10.29 -10.84 -7.80
C ILE A 95 11.67 -10.20 -7.98
N GLU A 96 12.36 -10.51 -9.07
CA GLU A 96 13.71 -10.03 -9.36
C GLU A 96 13.73 -9.04 -10.52
N ALA A 97 14.16 -7.82 -10.25
CA ALA A 97 14.56 -6.88 -11.27
C ALA A 97 16.01 -7.17 -11.72
N ARG A 98 16.25 -7.24 -13.02
CA ARG A 98 17.57 -7.47 -13.63
C ARG A 98 17.93 -6.34 -14.57
N LYS A 99 19.23 -6.03 -14.65
CA LYS A 99 19.81 -5.20 -15.71
C LYS A 99 20.18 -6.09 -16.88
N GLU A 100 19.22 -6.34 -17.78
CA GLU A 100 19.39 -7.17 -18.97
C GLU A 100 18.65 -6.56 -20.16
N THR A 101 19.15 -6.81 -21.37
CA THR A 101 18.56 -6.24 -22.58
C THR A 101 17.47 -7.14 -23.15
N VAL A 102 16.28 -6.56 -23.35
CA VAL A 102 15.16 -7.18 -24.07
C VAL A 102 14.75 -6.28 -25.23
N LYS A 103 14.38 -6.89 -26.36
CA LYS A 103 13.85 -6.19 -27.53
C LYS A 103 12.40 -6.59 -27.78
N GLU A 104 11.55 -5.61 -28.01
CA GLU A 104 10.16 -5.79 -28.44
C GLU A 104 9.94 -4.91 -29.69
N GLY A 105 9.88 -5.56 -30.85
CA GLY A 105 9.92 -4.85 -32.14
C GLY A 105 11.17 -3.96 -32.25
N ASN A 106 10.96 -2.66 -32.47
CA ASN A 106 12.04 -1.68 -32.60
C ASN A 106 12.46 -1.03 -31.26
N LYS A 107 11.83 -1.40 -30.14
CA LYS A 107 12.15 -0.86 -28.80
C LYS A 107 13.17 -1.77 -28.11
N THR A 108 14.10 -1.15 -27.39
CA THR A 108 15.08 -1.85 -26.54
C THR A 108 14.89 -1.40 -25.10
N PHE A 109 14.78 -2.37 -24.20
CA PHE A 109 14.69 -2.17 -22.75
C PHE A 109 15.93 -2.76 -22.11
N ASN A 110 16.46 -2.08 -21.08
CA ASN A 110 17.70 -2.48 -20.40
C ASN A 110 17.48 -3.04 -19.00
N TYR A 111 16.20 -3.21 -18.64
CA TYR A 111 15.80 -3.79 -17.36
C TYR A 111 14.61 -4.72 -17.58
N THR A 112 14.58 -5.81 -16.84
CA THR A 112 13.43 -6.72 -16.76
C THR A 112 12.98 -6.87 -15.32
N SER A 113 11.70 -7.16 -15.12
CA SER A 113 11.14 -7.44 -13.81
C SER A 113 9.84 -8.23 -13.95
N THR A 114 9.06 -8.35 -12.88
CA THR A 114 7.72 -8.94 -12.90
C THR A 114 6.68 -7.99 -12.28
N ARG A 115 5.49 -7.99 -12.89
CA ARG A 115 4.22 -7.47 -12.37
C ARG A 115 3.19 -8.59 -12.47
N ILE A 116 2.61 -8.98 -11.35
CA ILE A 116 1.53 -9.97 -11.29
C ILE A 116 0.29 -9.36 -10.67
N LYS A 117 -0.88 -9.88 -11.05
CA LYS A 117 -2.17 -9.43 -10.53
C LYS A 117 -3.17 -10.55 -10.41
N THR A 118 -4.21 -10.33 -9.61
CA THR A 118 -5.34 -11.25 -9.45
C THR A 118 -6.53 -10.91 -10.35
N GLU A 119 -6.40 -9.95 -11.27
CA GLU A 119 -7.46 -9.51 -12.18
C GLU A 119 -8.11 -10.68 -12.94
N GLY A 120 -9.43 -10.85 -12.76
CA GLY A 120 -10.22 -11.93 -13.36
C GLY A 120 -10.04 -13.31 -12.69
N LYS A 121 -9.39 -13.35 -11.52
CA LYS A 121 -9.11 -14.56 -10.74
C LYS A 121 -9.59 -14.43 -9.30
N PHE A 122 -9.24 -13.33 -8.67
CA PHE A 122 -9.69 -12.98 -7.32
C PHE A 122 -9.86 -11.46 -7.21
N THR A 123 -10.99 -11.06 -6.66
CA THR A 123 -11.33 -9.69 -6.29
C THR A 123 -11.85 -9.69 -4.87
N VAL A 124 -11.71 -8.56 -4.19
CA VAL A 124 -12.28 -8.36 -2.86
C VAL A 124 -12.84 -6.96 -2.76
N GLN A 125 -13.99 -6.84 -2.09
CA GLN A 125 -14.51 -5.59 -1.58
C GLN A 125 -14.45 -5.64 -0.06
N HIS A 126 -13.87 -4.59 0.55
CA HIS A 126 -13.67 -4.45 2.00
C HIS A 126 -12.80 -5.58 2.60
N GLY A 127 -12.58 -5.51 3.91
CA GLY A 127 -11.84 -6.49 4.68
C GLY A 127 -10.45 -6.02 5.11
N LYS A 128 -9.65 -6.95 5.63
CA LYS A 128 -8.24 -6.75 5.96
C LYS A 128 -7.38 -7.40 4.90
N ILE A 129 -6.50 -6.64 4.25
CA ILE A 129 -5.61 -7.12 3.19
C ILE A 129 -4.19 -6.83 3.61
N GLU A 130 -3.34 -7.85 3.67
CA GLU A 130 -1.95 -7.72 4.13
C GLU A 130 -1.00 -8.62 3.34
N ALA A 131 0.25 -8.18 3.25
CA ALA A 131 1.34 -8.98 2.73
C ALA A 131 2.60 -8.76 3.57
N ARG A 132 3.36 -9.82 3.77
CA ARG A 132 4.65 -9.76 4.48
C ARG A 132 5.78 -9.70 3.46
N ILE A 133 6.47 -8.55 3.41
CA ILE A 133 7.36 -8.21 2.30
C ILE A 133 8.71 -7.72 2.83
N LYS A 134 9.80 -8.07 2.14
CA LYS A 134 11.10 -7.42 2.25
C LYS A 134 11.49 -6.80 0.91
N PHE A 135 11.82 -5.51 0.91
CA PHE A 135 12.10 -4.74 -0.30
C PHE A 135 13.60 -4.73 -0.68
N PRO A 136 13.94 -4.52 -1.96
CA PRO A 136 15.32 -4.28 -2.37
C PRO A 136 15.76 -2.83 -2.10
N TYR A 137 17.04 -2.63 -1.79
CA TYR A 137 17.64 -1.30 -1.67
C TYR A 137 18.33 -0.87 -2.99
N GLY A 138 18.11 0.38 -3.41
CA GLY A 138 18.76 0.97 -4.58
C GLY A 138 17.95 2.10 -5.22
N LYS A 139 18.63 3.17 -5.67
CA LYS A 139 17.98 4.28 -6.38
C LYS A 139 17.25 3.76 -7.63
N GLY A 140 16.05 4.30 -7.88
CA GLY A 140 15.25 3.92 -9.04
C GLY A 140 14.51 2.59 -8.90
N LEU A 141 14.71 1.81 -7.84
CA LEU A 141 13.87 0.65 -7.55
C LEU A 141 12.56 1.10 -6.90
N TRP A 142 11.44 0.56 -7.36
CA TRP A 142 10.10 0.93 -6.91
C TRP A 142 9.21 -0.31 -6.80
N PRO A 143 9.35 -1.10 -5.73
CA PRO A 143 8.40 -2.15 -5.39
C PRO A 143 7.08 -1.58 -4.88
N ALA A 144 5.99 -2.27 -5.21
CA ALA A 144 4.65 -1.93 -4.75
C ALA A 144 3.79 -3.16 -4.49
N PHE A 145 2.92 -3.03 -3.48
CA PHE A 145 1.78 -3.89 -3.20
C PHE A 145 0.55 -3.01 -3.12
N TRP A 146 -0.36 -3.21 -4.06
CA TRP A 146 -1.43 -2.26 -4.33
C TRP A 146 -2.63 -2.96 -4.97
N MET A 147 -3.72 -2.21 -5.12
CA MET A 147 -4.99 -2.71 -5.61
C MET A 147 -5.60 -1.73 -6.60
N LEU A 148 -6.33 -2.25 -7.59
CA LEU A 148 -7.03 -1.45 -8.60
C LEU A 148 -8.48 -1.91 -8.73
N GLY A 149 -9.40 -0.97 -8.93
CA GLY A 149 -10.82 -1.30 -9.10
C GLY A 149 -11.05 -2.25 -10.27
N SER A 150 -11.84 -3.30 -10.04
CA SER A 150 -12.11 -4.36 -11.02
C SER A 150 -12.92 -3.87 -12.23
N ASN A 151 -13.54 -2.70 -12.10
CA ASN A 151 -14.19 -1.98 -13.18
C ASN A 151 -13.22 -1.19 -14.10
N PHE A 152 -11.89 -1.25 -13.86
CA PHE A 152 -10.86 -0.52 -14.61
C PHE A 152 -11.03 -0.59 -16.13
N ARG A 153 -11.38 -1.76 -16.68
CA ARG A 153 -11.57 -1.93 -18.14
C ARG A 153 -12.77 -1.17 -18.70
N TYR A 154 -13.73 -0.79 -17.87
CA TYR A 154 -14.96 -0.11 -18.26
C TYR A 154 -14.89 1.41 -18.01
N VAL A 155 -14.33 1.83 -16.87
CA VAL A 155 -14.33 3.24 -16.46
C VAL A 155 -12.96 3.91 -16.57
N GLY A 156 -11.89 3.13 -16.71
CA GLY A 156 -10.51 3.62 -16.76
C GLY A 156 -10.01 4.18 -15.42
N TRP A 157 -8.71 4.44 -15.38
CA TRP A 157 -8.08 5.15 -14.27
C TRP A 157 -8.15 6.68 -14.49
N PRO A 158 -8.37 7.50 -13.44
CA PRO A 158 -8.45 7.16 -12.01
C PRO A 158 -9.86 6.81 -11.51
N THR A 159 -10.86 6.75 -12.39
CA THR A 159 -12.27 6.54 -12.01
C THR A 159 -12.51 5.20 -11.31
N CYS A 160 -11.74 4.17 -11.66
CA CYS A 160 -11.81 2.85 -11.03
C CYS A 160 -11.37 2.84 -9.56
N GLY A 161 -10.64 3.86 -9.11
CA GLY A 161 -9.96 3.85 -7.83
C GLY A 161 -8.70 2.97 -7.82
N GLU A 162 -7.76 3.35 -6.95
CA GLU A 162 -6.51 2.66 -6.68
C GLU A 162 -6.17 2.81 -5.18
N ILE A 163 -5.78 1.71 -4.56
CA ILE A 163 -5.35 1.66 -3.15
C ILE A 163 -3.93 1.11 -3.11
N ASP A 164 -2.96 1.99 -2.88
CA ASP A 164 -1.58 1.59 -2.67
C ASP A 164 -1.39 1.22 -1.21
N ILE A 165 -1.39 -0.08 -0.92
CA ILE A 165 -1.18 -0.60 0.44
C ILE A 165 0.24 -0.26 0.90
N VAL A 166 1.21 -0.45 0.01
CA VAL A 166 2.55 0.09 0.18
C VAL A 166 3.22 0.35 -1.16
N GLU A 167 3.81 1.54 -1.26
CA GLU A 167 4.87 1.84 -2.21
C GLU A 167 6.16 2.19 -1.46
N PHE A 168 7.29 1.82 -2.05
CA PHE A 168 8.60 2.06 -1.47
C PHE A 168 9.57 2.60 -2.51
N LEU A 169 10.36 3.60 -2.12
CA LEU A 169 11.37 4.21 -2.96
C LEU A 169 12.74 3.70 -2.54
N GLY A 170 13.41 2.90 -3.37
CA GLY A 170 14.62 2.18 -2.98
C GLY A 170 15.82 3.01 -2.54
N HIS A 171 15.78 4.34 -2.67
CA HIS A 171 16.81 5.23 -2.13
C HIS A 171 16.58 5.67 -0.67
N ASP A 172 15.39 5.44 -0.11
CA ASP A 172 15.09 5.70 1.31
C ASP A 172 14.56 4.43 1.98
N LYS A 173 15.49 3.64 2.52
CA LYS A 173 15.19 2.35 3.15
C LYS A 173 14.28 2.41 4.38
N TRP A 174 14.07 3.59 4.92
CA TRP A 174 13.33 3.78 6.17
C TRP A 174 11.87 4.19 5.97
N THR A 175 11.48 4.58 4.76
CA THR A 175 10.17 5.21 4.52
C THR A 175 9.33 4.40 3.56
N ALA A 176 8.08 4.15 3.94
CA ALA A 176 7.05 3.53 3.10
C ALA A 176 5.85 4.48 2.99
N TYR A 177 5.12 4.36 1.88
CA TYR A 177 4.01 5.24 1.53
C TYR A 177 2.74 4.41 1.30
N GLY A 178 1.62 4.91 1.79
CA GLY A 178 0.29 4.39 1.49
C GLY A 178 -0.51 5.49 0.83
N THR A 179 -1.06 5.22 -0.34
CA THR A 179 -1.68 6.26 -1.16
C THR A 179 -3.06 5.81 -1.63
N LEU A 180 -3.98 6.76 -1.69
CA LEU A 180 -5.31 6.56 -2.24
C LEU A 180 -5.50 7.43 -3.48
N HIS A 181 -5.85 6.82 -4.61
CA HIS A 181 -6.16 7.55 -5.84
C HIS A 181 -7.59 7.35 -6.33
N GLY A 182 -8.21 8.45 -6.77
CA GLY A 182 -9.55 8.46 -7.34
C GLY A 182 -9.85 9.75 -8.12
N PRO A 183 -11.10 9.95 -8.58
CA PRO A 183 -11.48 11.10 -9.41
C PRO A 183 -11.22 12.43 -8.69
N GLY A 184 -10.26 13.20 -9.21
CA GLY A 184 -9.87 14.50 -8.64
C GLY A 184 -8.86 14.41 -7.46
N TYR A 185 -8.31 13.24 -7.17
CA TYR A 185 -7.25 13.02 -6.17
C TYR A 185 -6.34 11.87 -6.63
N PHE A 186 -5.57 12.09 -7.68
CA PHE A 186 -4.75 11.06 -8.33
C PHE A 186 -3.36 11.59 -8.73
N GLY A 187 -2.45 10.70 -9.11
CA GLY A 187 -1.07 11.06 -9.44
C GLY A 187 -0.39 11.78 -8.27
N SER A 188 0.28 12.90 -8.52
CA SER A 188 0.90 13.70 -7.46
C SER A 188 -0.08 14.30 -6.44
N ASN A 189 -1.39 14.29 -6.73
CA ASN A 189 -2.45 14.75 -5.83
C ASN A 189 -3.19 13.58 -5.15
N GLY A 190 -2.62 12.37 -5.19
CA GLY A 190 -3.09 11.25 -4.38
C GLY A 190 -3.09 11.57 -2.90
N ILE A 191 -3.98 10.94 -2.14
CA ILE A 191 -4.08 11.17 -0.70
C ILE A 191 -3.09 10.24 0.00
N GLN A 192 -1.88 10.74 0.16
CA GLN A 192 -0.74 9.97 0.63
C GLN A 192 -0.52 10.15 2.14
N GLY A 193 -0.31 9.02 2.82
CA GLY A 193 0.33 8.94 4.12
C GLY A 193 1.71 8.29 3.99
N ARG A 194 2.54 8.45 5.02
CA ARG A 194 3.86 7.80 5.08
C ARG A 194 4.18 7.36 6.48
N ILE A 195 4.95 6.28 6.58
CA ILE A 195 5.59 5.86 7.82
C ILE A 195 7.09 5.87 7.63
N ARG A 196 7.81 6.35 8.64
CA ARG A 196 9.26 6.25 8.73
C ARG A 196 9.62 5.38 9.93
N LEU A 197 10.36 4.30 9.70
CA LEU A 197 10.93 3.48 10.75
C LEU A 197 12.17 4.16 11.33
N GLU A 198 12.39 3.94 12.62
CA GLU A 198 13.54 4.45 13.35
C GLU A 198 14.27 3.29 14.03
N PRO A 199 15.62 3.35 14.14
CA PRO A 199 16.40 2.38 14.91
C PRO A 199 15.88 2.26 16.36
N PRO A 200 15.95 1.06 16.98
CA PRO A 200 16.62 -0.15 16.51
C PRO A 200 15.75 -1.05 15.61
N THR A 201 14.56 -0.59 15.19
CA THR A 201 13.72 -1.36 14.24
C THR A 201 14.51 -1.61 12.95
N PRO A 202 14.56 -2.84 12.43
CA PRO A 202 15.11 -3.10 11.10
C PRO A 202 14.42 -2.23 10.04
N ASP A 203 15.19 -1.80 9.04
CA ASP A 203 14.64 -1.07 7.89
C ASP A 203 13.98 -2.03 6.88
N PHE A 204 13.18 -1.48 5.98
CA PHE A 204 12.36 -2.25 5.03
C PHE A 204 13.15 -3.10 4.02
N THR A 205 14.46 -2.92 3.96
CA THR A 205 15.37 -3.68 3.08
C THR A 205 16.17 -4.75 3.82
N SER A 206 16.24 -4.63 5.15
CA SER A 206 17.00 -5.52 6.03
C SER A 206 16.17 -6.66 6.60
N ASP A 207 14.87 -6.46 6.79
CA ASP A 207 13.95 -7.48 7.32
C ASP A 207 12.58 -7.44 6.62
N PHE A 208 11.76 -8.45 6.89
CA PHE A 208 10.38 -8.51 6.46
C PHE A 208 9.47 -7.72 7.38
N HIS A 209 8.54 -6.98 6.80
CA HIS A 209 7.50 -6.24 7.50
C HIS A 209 6.12 -6.61 6.96
N VAL A 210 5.09 -6.51 7.79
CA VAL A 210 3.71 -6.73 7.38
C VAL A 210 3.10 -5.40 6.99
N PHE A 211 2.76 -5.25 5.70
CA PHE A 211 2.08 -4.08 5.15
C PHE A 211 0.63 -4.45 4.91
N GLY A 212 -0.31 -3.63 5.38
CA GLY A 212 -1.71 -3.93 5.19
C GLY A 212 -2.65 -2.74 5.29
N ILE A 213 -3.89 -3.01 4.94
CA ILE A 213 -5.03 -2.12 5.14
C ILE A 213 -6.16 -2.84 5.86
N MET A 214 -6.95 -2.08 6.61
CA MET A 214 -8.33 -2.42 6.97
C MET A 214 -9.24 -1.47 6.18
N TRP A 215 -10.17 -2.04 5.42
CA TRP A 215 -11.03 -1.33 4.50
C TRP A 215 -12.48 -1.72 4.77
N ASP A 216 -13.33 -0.73 5.02
CA ASP A 216 -14.78 -0.87 5.13
C ASP A 216 -15.49 0.21 4.31
N GLU A 217 -16.82 0.25 4.39
CA GLU A 217 -17.69 1.20 3.67
C GLU A 217 -17.38 2.68 3.98
N GLU A 218 -16.75 2.96 5.12
CA GLU A 218 -16.57 4.32 5.62
C GLU A 218 -15.12 4.80 5.52
N LYS A 219 -14.15 3.88 5.48
CA LYS A 219 -12.72 4.23 5.54
C LYS A 219 -11.77 3.13 5.07
N ILE A 220 -10.56 3.57 4.79
CA ILE A 220 -9.38 2.72 4.62
C ILE A 220 -8.33 3.17 5.63
N VAL A 221 -7.72 2.21 6.32
CA VAL A 221 -6.75 2.40 7.39
C VAL A 221 -5.49 1.60 7.07
N TRP A 222 -4.35 2.26 6.86
CA TRP A 222 -3.08 1.63 6.53
C TRP A 222 -2.23 1.39 7.77
N TYR A 223 -1.50 0.29 7.75
CA TYR A 223 -0.58 -0.06 8.82
C TYR A 223 0.69 -0.76 8.31
N VAL A 224 1.73 -0.70 9.15
CA VAL A 224 2.97 -1.47 9.04
C VAL A 224 3.30 -2.06 10.40
N ASP A 225 3.49 -3.37 10.48
CA ASP A 225 3.76 -4.11 11.74
C ASP A 225 2.82 -3.69 12.88
N ASP A 226 1.53 -3.72 12.59
CA ASP A 226 0.43 -3.31 13.49
C ASP A 226 0.37 -1.81 13.84
N LYS A 227 1.24 -0.95 13.28
CA LYS A 227 1.23 0.50 13.55
C LYS A 227 0.45 1.25 12.47
N ILE A 228 -0.59 1.97 12.88
CA ILE A 228 -1.37 2.82 11.98
C ILE A 228 -0.56 4.06 11.58
N TYR A 229 -0.55 4.39 10.29
CA TYR A 229 0.12 5.61 9.82
C TYR A 229 -0.70 6.43 8.83
N HIS A 230 -1.80 5.89 8.31
CA HIS A 230 -2.67 6.62 7.39
C HIS A 230 -4.12 6.17 7.54
N ILE A 231 -5.05 7.13 7.46
CA ILE A 231 -6.49 6.90 7.50
C ILE A 231 -7.12 7.84 6.50
N VAL A 232 -7.97 7.31 5.63
CA VAL A 232 -8.80 8.10 4.72
C VAL A 232 -10.24 7.66 4.89
N THR A 233 -11.13 8.60 5.17
CA THR A 233 -12.56 8.34 5.33
C THR A 233 -13.35 8.84 4.12
N LYS A 234 -14.44 8.16 3.79
CA LYS A 234 -15.42 8.55 2.79
C LYS A 234 -15.92 9.98 3.00
N SER A 235 -16.31 10.30 4.24
CA SER A 235 -16.73 11.65 4.63
C SER A 235 -15.68 12.74 4.37
N ALA A 236 -14.38 12.46 4.54
CA ALA A 236 -13.32 13.42 4.25
C ALA A 236 -13.14 13.67 2.74
N ILE A 237 -13.45 12.69 1.89
CA ILE A 237 -13.44 12.83 0.43
C ILE A 237 -14.67 13.62 -0.04
N GLU A 238 -15.86 13.21 0.41
CA GLU A 238 -17.13 13.78 -0.03
C GLU A 238 -17.33 15.22 0.45
N SER A 239 -16.87 15.56 1.65
CA SER A 239 -16.89 16.95 2.16
C SER A 239 -16.05 17.92 1.33
N ARG A 240 -15.14 17.42 0.49
CA ARG A 240 -14.36 18.20 -0.49
C ARG A 240 -15.00 18.21 -1.88
N GLY A 241 -16.23 17.71 -2.01
CA GLY A 241 -16.95 17.59 -3.29
C GLY A 241 -16.36 16.57 -4.25
N LYS A 242 -15.59 15.60 -3.75
CA LYS A 242 -14.97 14.53 -4.55
C LYS A 242 -15.75 13.22 -4.37
N ALA A 243 -15.74 12.37 -5.39
CA ALA A 243 -16.42 11.08 -5.33
C ALA A 243 -15.56 10.04 -4.60
N TRP A 244 -16.18 9.30 -3.66
CA TRP A 244 -15.63 8.06 -3.11
C TRP A 244 -15.87 6.91 -4.10
N VAL A 245 -14.82 6.18 -4.46
CA VAL A 245 -14.86 5.10 -5.48
C VAL A 245 -14.30 3.79 -4.95
N PHE A 246 -14.36 3.58 -3.62
CA PHE A 246 -13.85 2.39 -2.94
C PHE A 246 -14.99 1.57 -2.33
N ASP A 247 -16.13 1.54 -3.02
CA ASP A 247 -17.34 0.78 -2.70
C ASP A 247 -17.62 -0.29 -3.80
N ASN A 248 -16.54 -0.81 -4.42
CA ASN A 248 -16.61 -1.88 -5.42
C ASN A 248 -15.48 -2.88 -5.22
N ASP A 249 -15.50 -3.98 -5.97
CA ASP A 249 -14.45 -4.99 -6.00
C ASP A 249 -13.10 -4.44 -6.52
N PHE A 250 -12.01 -4.81 -5.86
CA PHE A 250 -10.63 -4.51 -6.27
C PHE A 250 -9.83 -5.80 -6.45
N PHE A 251 -8.90 -5.81 -7.41
CA PHE A 251 -7.92 -6.88 -7.56
C PHE A 251 -6.54 -6.44 -7.06
N ILE A 252 -5.74 -7.40 -6.63
CA ILE A 252 -4.41 -7.18 -6.04
C ILE A 252 -3.34 -7.16 -7.14
N ILE A 253 -2.30 -6.35 -6.94
CA ILE A 253 -1.13 -6.22 -7.80
C ILE A 253 0.15 -6.23 -6.94
N LEU A 254 1.14 -7.00 -7.39
CA LEU A 254 2.51 -6.99 -6.87
C LEU A 254 3.47 -6.72 -8.02
N ASN A 255 4.40 -5.79 -7.85
CA ASN A 255 5.46 -5.55 -8.84
C ASN A 255 6.73 -4.95 -8.22
N LEU A 256 7.80 -5.02 -8.99
CA LEU A 256 9.03 -4.27 -8.76
C LEU A 256 9.37 -3.46 -10.02
N ALA A 257 8.98 -2.19 -10.04
CA ALA A 257 9.33 -1.28 -11.13
C ALA A 257 10.81 -0.84 -11.03
N VAL A 258 11.36 -0.45 -12.17
CA VAL A 258 12.72 0.10 -12.31
C VAL A 258 12.64 1.40 -13.10
N GLY A 259 13.00 2.50 -12.45
CA GLY A 259 12.83 3.83 -13.01
C GLY A 259 11.40 4.34 -12.90
N GLY A 260 11.24 5.63 -13.13
CA GLY A 260 9.95 6.31 -13.12
C GLY A 260 10.08 7.74 -12.60
N TYR A 261 9.06 8.56 -12.83
CA TYR A 261 9.07 9.96 -12.43
C TYR A 261 9.26 10.13 -10.91
N TRP A 262 8.68 9.25 -10.10
CA TRP A 262 8.72 9.32 -8.65
C TRP A 262 9.98 8.71 -8.01
N PRO A 263 10.38 7.44 -8.29
CA PRO A 263 11.61 6.88 -7.73
C PRO A 263 12.88 7.54 -8.30
N GLY A 264 12.76 8.28 -9.41
CA GLY A 264 13.86 8.62 -10.28
C GLY A 264 14.38 7.37 -10.99
N TYR A 265 15.56 7.47 -11.60
CA TYR A 265 16.12 6.39 -12.41
C TYR A 265 17.33 5.73 -11.73
N PRO A 266 17.58 4.44 -12.00
CA PRO A 266 18.79 3.76 -11.54
C PRO A 266 20.06 4.50 -11.95
N THR A 267 21.03 4.49 -11.06
CA THR A 267 22.37 5.02 -11.27
C THR A 267 23.39 3.87 -11.33
N ASN A 268 24.68 4.18 -11.52
CA ASN A 268 25.74 3.16 -11.51
C ASN A 268 25.89 2.49 -10.13
N GLU A 269 25.43 3.14 -9.06
CA GLU A 269 25.44 2.62 -7.70
C GLU A 269 24.28 1.66 -7.42
N THR A 270 23.27 1.63 -8.30
CA THR A 270 22.11 0.75 -8.13
C THR A 270 22.51 -0.69 -8.43
N GLN A 271 22.45 -1.54 -7.41
CA GLN A 271 22.86 -2.94 -7.53
C GLN A 271 21.77 -3.79 -8.18
N PHE A 272 22.18 -4.61 -9.15
CA PHE A 272 21.34 -5.62 -9.79
C PHE A 272 22.03 -6.99 -9.73
N PRO A 273 21.30 -8.10 -9.60
CA PRO A 273 19.84 -8.19 -9.49
C PRO A 273 19.32 -7.61 -8.18
N ALA A 274 18.11 -7.06 -8.22
CA ALA A 274 17.39 -6.52 -7.06
C ALA A 274 16.14 -7.35 -6.81
N ARG A 275 15.89 -7.77 -5.57
CA ARG A 275 14.82 -8.73 -5.24
C ARG A 275 13.85 -8.17 -4.20
N MET A 276 12.57 -8.23 -4.54
CA MET A 276 11.46 -8.12 -3.60
C MET A 276 11.05 -9.54 -3.19
N TYR A 277 11.00 -9.79 -1.89
CA TYR A 277 10.57 -11.07 -1.33
C TYR A 277 9.20 -10.89 -0.69
N VAL A 278 8.25 -11.75 -1.04
CA VAL A 278 6.90 -11.77 -0.48
C VAL A 278 6.68 -13.13 0.16
N ASP A 279 6.51 -13.14 1.47
CA ASP A 279 6.29 -14.33 2.27
C ASP A 279 4.85 -14.83 2.15
N TYR A 280 3.88 -13.92 2.23
CA TYR A 280 2.48 -14.24 1.95
C TYR A 280 1.71 -13.01 1.47
N VAL A 281 0.56 -13.26 0.86
CA VAL A 281 -0.54 -12.31 0.74
C VAL A 281 -1.79 -12.94 1.35
N ARG A 282 -2.45 -12.24 2.27
CA ARG A 282 -3.64 -12.72 2.97
C ARG A 282 -4.75 -11.68 2.95
N VAL A 283 -5.97 -12.18 2.78
CA VAL A 283 -7.20 -11.39 2.76
C VAL A 283 -8.17 -11.99 3.75
N TYR A 284 -8.70 -11.13 4.62
CA TYR A 284 -9.60 -11.51 5.70
C TYR A 284 -10.90 -10.70 5.60
N GLN A 285 -12.00 -11.32 5.99
CA GLN A 285 -13.29 -10.67 6.20
C GLN A 285 -13.63 -10.74 7.68
N MET A 286 -14.29 -9.71 8.19
CA MET A 286 -14.73 -9.71 9.59
C MET A 286 -16.01 -10.53 9.69
N GLU A 287 -16.07 -11.50 10.60
CA GLU A 287 -17.35 -12.11 10.97
C GLU A 287 -18.25 -11.05 11.60
N SER A 288 -19.50 -10.96 11.11
CA SER A 288 -20.54 -10.18 11.79
C SER A 288 -20.92 -10.86 13.10
N ASP A 289 -21.19 -10.07 14.14
CA ASP A 289 -21.75 -10.58 15.39
C ASP A 289 -23.22 -11.00 15.16
N GLU A 290 -23.45 -12.19 14.58
CA GLU A 290 -24.77 -12.84 14.61
C GLU A 290 -25.02 -13.40 16.02
N SER A 291 -25.20 -12.50 16.98
CA SER A 291 -25.75 -12.81 18.30
C SER A 291 -26.68 -11.68 18.71
N GLY A 292 -27.96 -11.76 18.33
CA GLY A 292 -28.91 -10.71 18.73
C GLY A 292 -30.37 -10.78 18.32
N GLU A 293 -30.84 -11.71 17.49
CA GLU A 293 -32.28 -11.81 17.16
C GLU A 293 -32.76 -13.27 17.13
N GLU A 294 -33.09 -13.80 18.31
CA GLU A 294 -34.19 -14.76 18.51
C GLU A 294 -35.06 -14.28 19.68
#